data_AF-A0A441VGR4-F1
#
_entry.id   AF-A0A441VGR4-F1
#
_cell.length_a   1.000
_cell.length_b   1.000
_cell.length_c   1.000
_cell.angle_alpha   90.00
_cell.angle_beta   90.00
_cell.angle_gamma   90.00
#
_symmetry.space_group_name_H-M   'P 1'
#
loop_
_entity.id
_entity.type
_entity.pdbx_description
1 polymer ?
#
loop_
_entity_poly.entity_id
_entity_poly.type
_entity_poly.pdbx_seq_one_letter_code
_entity_poly.pdbx_strand_id
1 'polypeptide(L)'
;MPEQMTLSRTEQITLNDGSAIPQIGLGVWQVDPAITAQVVGWGIRTGYRLIDTAEGYQNEEGVGQAIRTAGVPRSELFITSKLRNG
;
A
#
# COMPACT_ATOMS: atom_id res chain seq x y z
N MET A 1 4.17 -32.32 9.91
CA MET A 1 4.64 -31.54 8.74
C MET A 1 3.72 -30.34 8.60
N PRO A 2 4.27 -29.14 8.39
CA PRO A 2 4.05 -27.95 9.21
C PRO A 2 2.65 -27.34 9.04
N GLU A 3 2.16 -26.79 10.14
CA GLU A 3 0.99 -25.92 10.23
C GLU A 3 1.11 -24.83 9.16
N GLN A 4 0.20 -24.85 8.18
CA GLN A 4 0.14 -23.79 7.18
C GLN A 4 -0.19 -22.51 7.94
N MET A 5 0.80 -21.63 8.12
CA MET A 5 0.58 -20.24 8.51
C MET A 5 -0.29 -19.60 7.43
N THR A 6 -1.59 -19.76 7.57
CA THR A 6 -2.57 -19.02 6.80
C THR A 6 -2.36 -17.57 7.23
N LEU A 7 -1.61 -16.80 6.45
CA LEU A 7 -1.50 -15.36 6.66
C LEU A 7 -2.93 -14.82 6.63
N SER A 8 -3.47 -14.52 7.81
CA SER A 8 -4.80 -13.92 7.88
C SER A 8 -4.74 -12.63 7.10
N ARG A 9 -5.75 -12.42 6.26
CA ARG A 9 -5.94 -11.16 5.55
C ARG A 9 -5.91 -10.04 6.59
N THR A 10 -5.13 -8.99 6.35
CA THR A 10 -4.97 -7.87 7.31
C THR A 10 -6.32 -7.45 7.87
N GLU A 11 -6.42 -7.38 9.20
CA GLU A 11 -7.62 -6.90 9.90
C GLU A 11 -8.07 -5.58 9.28
N GLN A 12 -9.38 -5.45 9.05
CA GLN A 12 -9.97 -4.27 8.44
C GLN A 12 -10.80 -3.51 9.48
N ILE A 13 -10.75 -2.18 9.40
CA ILE A 13 -11.55 -1.27 10.20
C ILE A 13 -12.66 -0.71 9.31
N THR A 14 -13.90 -0.77 9.78
CA THR A 14 -15.03 -0.11 9.12
C THR A 14 -15.00 1.39 9.41
N LEU A 15 -14.99 2.19 8.36
CA LEU A 15 -15.08 3.65 8.43
C LEU A 15 -16.53 4.11 8.60
N ASN A 16 -16.73 5.38 8.92
CA ASN A 16 -18.05 5.96 9.18
C ASN A 16 -18.97 6.01 7.95
N ASP A 17 -18.41 5.86 6.74
CA ASP A 17 -19.14 5.76 5.48
C ASP A 17 -19.48 4.31 5.09
N GLY A 18 -19.15 3.34 5.94
CA GLY A 18 -19.38 1.91 5.72
C GLY A 18 -18.31 1.23 4.85
N SER A 19 -17.34 1.96 4.31
CA SER A 19 -16.18 1.37 3.64
C SER A 19 -15.25 0.71 4.66
N ALA A 20 -14.38 -0.19 4.19
CA ALA A 20 -13.41 -0.88 5.02
C ALA A 20 -11.99 -0.51 4.62
N ILE A 21 -11.13 -0.26 5.60
CA ILE A 21 -9.72 0.09 5.42
C ILE A 21 -8.82 -0.93 6.13
N PRO A 22 -7.70 -1.39 5.53
CA PRO A 22 -6.74 -2.22 6.25
C PRO A 22 -6.18 -1.47 7.47
N GLN A 23 -6.16 -2.13 8.62
CA GLN A 23 -5.69 -1.54 9.89
C GLN A 23 -4.19 -1.19 9.87
N ILE A 24 -3.42 -1.89 9.04
CA ILE A 24 -1.97 -1.69 8.88
C ILE A 24 -1.65 -1.30 7.44
N GLY A 25 -0.80 -0.28 7.28
CA GLY A 25 -0.38 0.23 5.99
C GLY A 25 1.08 0.64 5.91
N LEU A 26 1.56 0.82 4.68
CA LEU A 26 2.91 1.26 4.35
C LEU A 26 2.90 2.72 3.92
N GLY A 27 3.50 3.60 4.73
CA GLY A 27 3.76 4.99 4.35
C GLY A 27 5.07 5.12 3.58
N VAL A 28 5.08 5.95 2.53
CA VAL A 28 6.27 6.15 1.66
C VAL A 28 6.85 7.57 1.74
N TRP A 29 6.59 8.30 2.83
CA TRP A 29 7.22 9.59 3.05
C TRP A 29 8.74 9.47 3.15
N GLN A 30 9.47 10.37 2.47
CA GLN A 30 10.94 10.41 2.38
C GLN A 30 11.61 9.16 1.76
N VAL A 31 10.85 8.23 1.20
CA VAL A 31 11.43 7.19 0.36
C VAL A 31 11.92 7.83 -0.93
N ASP A 32 13.20 7.62 -1.25
CA ASP A 32 13.80 8.10 -2.49
C ASP A 32 12.98 7.61 -3.71
N PRO A 33 12.57 8.52 -4.63
CA PRO A 33 11.84 8.15 -5.84
C PRO A 33 12.48 7.00 -6.64
N ALA A 34 13.81 6.91 -6.66
CA ALA A 34 14.55 5.87 -7.37
C ALA A 34 14.31 4.45 -6.83
N ILE A 35 13.92 4.31 -5.56
CA ILE A 35 13.67 3.00 -4.91
C ILE A 35 12.21 2.79 -4.49
N THR A 36 11.33 3.78 -4.70
CA THR A 36 9.95 3.72 -4.21
C THR A 36 9.20 2.51 -4.78
N ALA A 37 9.39 2.21 -6.07
CA ALA A 37 8.77 1.03 -6.67
C ALA A 37 9.22 -0.30 -6.02
N GLN A 38 10.49 -0.38 -5.63
CA GLN A 38 11.03 -1.56 -4.95
C GLN A 38 10.46 -1.70 -3.54
N VAL A 39 10.45 -0.61 -2.76
CA VAL A 39 9.94 -0.57 -1.39
C VAL A 39 8.45 -0.95 -1.34
N VAL A 40 7.63 -0.31 -2.18
CA VAL A 40 6.19 -0.62 -2.26
C VAL A 40 5.96 -2.04 -2.75
N GLY A 41 6.73 -2.49 -3.74
CA GLY A 41 6.65 -3.87 -4.23
C GLY A 41 6.97 -4.90 -3.16
N TRP A 42 7.95 -4.64 -2.28
CA TRP A 42 8.21 -5.51 -1.12
C TRP A 42 7.04 -5.50 -0.16
N GLY A 43 6.49 -4.32 0.18
CA GLY A 43 5.32 -4.23 1.05
C GLY A 43 4.13 -5.06 0.54
N ILE A 44 3.79 -4.93 -0.75
CA ILE A 44 2.68 -5.71 -1.33
C ILE A 44 2.94 -7.23 -1.25
N ARG A 45 4.18 -7.66 -1.57
CA ARG A 45 4.60 -9.07 -1.50
C ARG A 45 4.59 -9.64 -0.09
N THR A 46 4.89 -8.84 0.92
CA THR A 46 4.87 -9.28 2.33
C THR A 46 3.48 -9.26 2.96
N GLY A 47 2.48 -8.72 2.25
CA GLY A 47 1.08 -8.78 2.67
C GLY A 47 0.42 -7.43 2.94
N TYR A 48 1.14 -6.31 2.80
CA TYR A 48 0.50 -4.99 2.92
C TYR A 48 -0.59 -4.83 1.84
N ARG A 49 -1.71 -4.26 2.26
CA ARG A 49 -2.84 -3.92 1.37
C ARG A 49 -3.22 -2.45 1.43
N LEU A 50 -2.70 -1.68 2.39
CA LEU A 50 -2.80 -0.22 2.41
C LEU A 50 -1.44 0.42 2.06
N ILE A 51 -1.43 1.28 1.05
CA ILE A 51 -0.26 2.10 0.68
C ILE A 51 -0.63 3.57 0.82
N ASP A 52 0.15 4.31 1.62
CA ASP A 52 -0.05 5.73 1.87
C ASP A 52 1.05 6.58 1.26
N THR A 53 0.67 7.48 0.35
CA THR A 53 1.54 8.44 -0.32
C THR A 53 0.94 9.85 -0.27
N ALA A 54 1.54 10.80 -0.98
CA ALA A 54 1.04 12.16 -1.20
C ALA A 54 1.73 12.77 -2.43
N GLU A 55 1.06 13.72 -3.11
CA GLU A 55 1.67 14.47 -4.21
C GLU A 55 2.98 15.14 -3.78
N GLY A 56 2.98 15.73 -2.57
CA GLY A 56 4.15 16.42 -2.02
C GLY A 56 5.33 15.52 -1.68
N TYR A 57 5.19 14.18 -1.75
CA TYR A 57 6.29 13.24 -1.58
C TYR A 57 7.07 13.01 -2.88
N GLN A 58 6.53 13.44 -4.02
CA GLN A 58 7.17 13.38 -5.34
C GLN A 58 7.62 11.96 -5.76
N ASN A 59 6.93 10.93 -5.27
CA ASN A 59 7.27 9.53 -5.54
C ASN A 59 6.05 8.66 -5.95
N GLU A 60 4.91 9.27 -6.27
CA GLU A 60 3.68 8.57 -6.69
C GLU A 60 3.87 7.74 -7.96
N GLU A 61 4.77 8.14 -8.87
CA GLU A 61 5.09 7.35 -10.06
C GLU A 61 5.67 5.98 -9.69
N GLY A 62 6.56 5.93 -8.70
CA GLY A 62 7.12 4.69 -8.17
C GLY A 62 6.07 3.82 -7.49
N VAL A 63 5.15 4.44 -6.73
CA VAL A 63 3.98 3.75 -6.14
C VAL A 63 3.12 3.11 -7.22
N GLY A 64 2.75 3.89 -8.26
CA GLY A 64 1.96 3.40 -9.39
C GLY A 64 2.64 2.26 -10.14
N GLN A 65 3.96 2.33 -10.31
CA GLN A 65 4.73 1.27 -10.96
C GLN A 65 4.72 -0.03 -10.14
N ALA A 66 4.89 0.06 -8.82
CA ALA A 66 4.80 -1.11 -7.94
C ALA A 66 3.40 -1.75 -8.00
N ILE A 67 2.33 -0.94 -7.96
CA ILE A 67 0.95 -1.45 -8.04
C ILE A 67 0.70 -2.22 -9.34
N ARG A 68 1.15 -1.69 -10.50
CA ARG A 68 0.98 -2.35 -11.81
C ARG A 68 1.73 -3.68 -11.91
N THR A 69 2.86 -3.80 -11.22
CA THR A 69 3.78 -4.95 -11.35
C THR A 69 3.69 -5.93 -10.19
N ALA A 70 2.91 -5.63 -9.15
CA ALA A 70 2.82 -6.41 -7.92
C ALA A 70 2.16 -7.80 -8.09
N GLY A 71 1.40 -8.02 -9.17
CA GLY A 71 0.67 -9.27 -9.39
C GLY A 71 -0.51 -9.50 -8.43
N VAL A 72 -0.93 -8.47 -7.68
CA VAL A 72 -2.09 -8.50 -6.78
C VAL A 72 -3.26 -7.76 -7.45
N PRO A 73 -4.51 -8.26 -7.39
CA PRO A 73 -5.66 -7.56 -7.93
C PRO A 73 -5.78 -6.15 -7.36
N ARG A 74 -5.99 -5.14 -8.22
CA ARG A 74 -6.11 -3.74 -7.78
C ARG A 74 -7.22 -3.55 -6.75
N SER A 75 -8.30 -4.33 -6.81
CA SER A 75 -9.41 -4.32 -5.85
C SER A 75 -9.03 -4.75 -4.44
N GLU A 76 -7.88 -5.41 -4.26
CA GLU A 76 -7.37 -5.78 -2.93
C GLU A 76 -6.51 -4.67 -2.30
N LEU A 77 -6.15 -3.63 -3.06
CA LEU A 77 -5.28 -2.56 -2.59
C LEU A 77 -6.09 -1.31 -2.21
N PHE A 78 -5.86 -0.81 -1.01
CA PHE A 78 -6.31 0.48 -0.53
C PHE A 78 -5.17 1.48 -0.73
N ILE A 79 -5.38 2.52 -1.54
CA ILE A 79 -4.33 3.49 -1.86
C ILE A 79 -4.79 4.87 -1.39
N THR A 80 -4.00 5.52 -0.54
CA THR A 80 -4.25 6.89 -0.08
C THR A 80 -3.21 7.84 -0.66
N SER A 81 -3.68 9.00 -1.13
CA SER A 81 -2.83 10.14 -1.46
C SER A 81 -3.40 11.40 -0.83
N LYS A 82 -2.64 12.49 -0.86
CA LYS A 82 -2.94 13.76 -0.19
C LYS A 82 -2.71 14.91 -1.14
N LEU A 83 -3.63 15.86 -1.15
CA LEU A 83 -3.50 17.11 -1.87
C LEU A 83 -2.41 17.97 -1.22
N ARG A 84 -1.49 18.49 -2.02
CA ARG A 84 -0.46 19.44 -1.56
C ARG A 84 -1.05 20.85 -1.43
N ASN A 85 -0.49 21.62 -0.50
CA ASN A 85 -0.93 22.99 -0.19
C ASN A 85 -0.68 24.03 -1.31
N GLY A 86 0.24 23.74 -2.24
CA GLY A 86 0.88 24.73 -3.14
C GLY A 86 2.34 24.95 -2.75
#